data_AF-A0A0E0E3E0-F1
#
_entry.id   AF-A0A0E0E3E0-F1
#
_cell.length_a   1.000
_cell.length_b   1.000
_cell.length_c   1.000
_cell.angle_alpha   90.00
_cell.angle_beta   90.00
_cell.angle_gamma   90.00
#
_symmetry.space_group_name_H-M   'P 1'
#
loop_
_entity.id
_entity.type
_entity.pdbx_description
1 polymer ?
#
loop_
_entity_poly.entity_id
_entity_poly.type
_entity_poly.pdbx_seq_one_letter_code
_entity_poly.pdbx_strand_id
1 'polypeptide(L)'
;MESVAVNAARWVVSKALSPLSGGFVDAWVASKELGPNVGAVKMELLYAQGMLDNARGTGGREARSPALRQLLLELRGLAHDAENVLDELDYFRI
;
A
#
# COMPACT_ATOMS: atom_id res chain seq x y z
N MET A 1 15.06 -12.87 -19.20
CA MET A 1 15.32 -13.83 -18.11
C MET A 1 15.24 -13.04 -16.81
N GLU A 2 14.16 -13.17 -16.03
CA GLU A 2 14.09 -12.52 -14.71
C GLU A 2 15.19 -13.07 -13.80
N SER A 3 15.84 -12.20 -13.01
CA SER A 3 16.92 -12.63 -12.12
C SER A 3 16.38 -13.38 -10.90
N VAL A 4 17.14 -14.35 -10.41
CA VAL A 4 16.83 -15.13 -9.19
C VAL A 4 16.57 -14.20 -8.00
N ALA A 5 17.27 -13.07 -7.92
CA ALA A 5 17.12 -12.07 -6.86
C ALA A 5 15.74 -11.39 -6.88
N VAL A 6 15.22 -11.02 -8.05
CA VAL A 6 13.88 -10.40 -8.19
C VAL A 6 12.79 -11.40 -7.78
N ASN A 7 12.94 -12.67 -8.16
CA ASN A 7 12.00 -13.72 -7.77
C ASN A 7 12.01 -13.99 -6.26
N ALA A 8 13.19 -14.00 -5.63
CA ALA A 8 13.32 -14.15 -4.18
C ALA A 8 12.70 -12.97 -3.43
N ALA A 9 13.01 -11.73 -3.83
CA ALA A 9 12.44 -10.53 -3.23
C ALA A 9 10.91 -10.50 -3.32
N ARG A 10 10.36 -10.86 -4.49
CA ARG A 10 8.91 -10.96 -4.71
C ARG A 10 8.25 -11.98 -3.78
N TRP A 11 8.87 -13.15 -3.60
CA TRP A 11 8.35 -14.19 -2.71
C TRP A 11 8.29 -13.70 -1.26
N VAL A 12 9.35 -13.05 -0.77
CA VAL A 12 9.40 -12.48 0.59
C VAL A 12 8.32 -11.41 0.78
N VAL A 13 8.20 -10.46 -0.15
CA VAL A 13 7.20 -9.39 -0.08
C VAL A 13 5.78 -9.95 -0.08
N SER A 14 5.49 -10.96 -0.91
CA SER A 14 4.19 -11.63 -0.94
C SER A 14 3.87 -12.34 0.39
N LYS A 15 4.87 -12.97 1.01
CA LYS A 15 4.71 -13.62 2.32
C LYS A 15 4.44 -12.61 3.45
N ALA A 16 5.08 -11.45 3.42
CA ALA A 16 4.87 -10.40 4.41
C ALA A 16 3.51 -9.71 4.26
N LEU A 17 3.03 -9.49 3.02
CA LEU A 17 1.74 -8.86 2.74
C LEU A 17 0.54 -9.72 3.14
N SER A 18 0.65 -11.05 3.02
CA SER A 18 -0.47 -11.99 3.27
C SER A 18 -1.14 -11.80 4.65
N PRO A 19 -0.42 -11.81 5.80
CA PRO A 19 -1.03 -11.57 7.10
C PRO A 19 -1.51 -10.12 7.31
N LEU A 20 -0.82 -9.12 6.73
CA LEU A 20 -1.21 -7.70 6.81
C LEU A 20 -2.45 -7.35 5.98
N SER A 21 -2.87 -8.26 5.11
CA SER A 21 -4.07 -8.13 4.27
C SER A 21 -5.25 -8.93 4.83
N GLY A 22 -5.07 -9.61 5.97
CA GLY A 22 -6.09 -10.43 6.61
C GLY A 22 -6.56 -9.84 7.94
N GLY A 23 -7.83 -10.09 8.28
CA GLY A 23 -8.50 -9.48 9.45
C GLY A 23 -7.89 -9.81 10.83
N PHE A 24 -6.94 -10.74 10.90
CA PHE A 24 -6.21 -11.04 12.13
C PHE A 24 -5.31 -9.85 12.57
N VAL A 25 -4.64 -9.21 11.62
CA VAL A 25 -3.80 -8.04 11.92
C VAL A 25 -4.65 -6.83 12.27
N ASP A 26 -5.80 -6.64 11.61
CA ASP A 26 -6.74 -5.57 11.92
C ASP A 26 -7.28 -5.70 13.36
N ALA A 27 -7.65 -6.92 13.77
CA ALA A 27 -8.10 -7.21 15.13
C ALA A 27 -6.99 -7.02 16.18
N TRP A 28 -5.75 -7.39 15.86
CA TRP A 28 -4.61 -7.22 16.74
C TRP A 28 -4.21 -5.74 16.90
N VAL A 29 -4.21 -4.98 15.81
CA VAL A 29 -4.02 -3.52 15.78
C VAL A 29 -5.04 -2.81 16.66
N ALA A 30 -6.33 -3.16 16.52
CA ALA A 30 -7.41 -2.60 17.30
C ALA A 30 -7.24 -2.84 18.81
N SER A 31 -6.49 -3.87 19.21
CA SER A 31 -6.26 -4.24 20.62
C SER A 31 -5.02 -3.61 21.27
N LYS A 32 -4.12 -2.97 20.50
CA LYS A 32 -2.77 -2.59 20.99
C LYS A 32 -2.27 -1.19 20.59
N GLU A 33 -3.13 -0.31 20.07
CA GLU A 33 -2.75 1.03 19.56
C GLU A 33 -1.63 1.00 18.49
N LEU A 34 -1.44 -0.14 17.82
CA LEU A 34 -0.38 -0.35 16.83
C LEU A 34 -0.75 0.10 15.40
N GLY A 35 -1.95 0.65 15.23
CA GLY A 35 -2.54 0.94 13.92
C GLY A 35 -1.69 1.80 12.98
N PRO A 36 -1.10 2.92 13.44
CA PRO A 36 -0.25 3.75 12.59
C PRO A 36 0.98 2.99 12.04
N ASN A 37 1.61 2.15 12.87
CA ASN A 37 2.81 1.40 12.48
C ASN A 37 2.50 0.29 11.48
N VAL A 38 1.33 -0.35 11.62
CA VAL A 38 0.91 -1.43 10.70
C VAL A 38 0.51 -0.88 9.34
N GLY A 39 -0.21 0.25 9.30
CA GLY A 39 -0.52 0.95 8.05
C GLY A 39 0.74 1.36 7.28
N ALA A 40 1.72 1.96 7.98
CA ALA A 40 3.00 2.36 7.38
C ALA A 40 3.76 1.17 6.79
N VAL A 41 3.87 0.05 7.53
CA VAL A 41 4.56 -1.16 7.04
C VAL A 41 3.85 -1.78 5.83
N LYS A 42 2.51 -1.78 5.82
CA LYS A 42 1.74 -2.26 4.67
C LYS A 42 2.00 -1.42 3.42
N MET A 43 2.06 -0.10 3.56
CA MET A 43 2.37 0.83 2.47
C MET A 43 3.76 0.58 1.86
N GLU A 44 4.78 0.44 2.70
CA GLU A 44 6.15 0.16 2.24
C GLU A 44 6.24 -1.18 1.47
N LEU A 45 5.53 -2.22 1.94
CA LEU A 45 5.51 -3.52 1.27
C LEU A 45 4.77 -3.49 -0.08
N LEU A 46 3.67 -2.74 -0.17
CA LEU A 46 2.96 -2.53 -1.44
C LEU A 46 3.82 -1.76 -2.44
N TYR A 47 4.56 -0.75 -1.98
CA TYR A 47 5.51 0.00 -2.80
C TYR A 47 6.62 -0.91 -3.35
N ALA A 48 7.25 -1.71 -2.50
CA ALA A 48 8.26 -2.69 -2.91
C ALA A 48 7.70 -3.71 -3.91
N GLN A 49 6.45 -4.15 -3.74
CA GLN A 49 5.79 -5.06 -4.69
C GLN A 49 5.57 -4.41 -6.06
N GLY A 50 5.14 -3.15 -6.10
CA GLY A 50 4.99 -2.38 -7.34
C GLY A 50 6.32 -2.20 -8.09
N MET A 51 7.39 -1.89 -7.36
CA MET A 51 8.75 -1.79 -7.93
C MET A 51 9.23 -3.12 -8.53
N LEU A 52 8.97 -4.25 -7.84
CA LEU A 52 9.31 -5.57 -8.33
C LEU A 52 8.47 -6.00 -9.54
N ASP A 53 7.21 -5.59 -9.62
CA ASP A 53 6.36 -5.82 -10.79
C ASP A 53 6.86 -5.04 -12.02
N ASN A 54 7.30 -3.80 -11.82
CA ASN A 54 7.84 -2.94 -12.89
C ASN A 54 9.22 -3.42 -13.40
N ALA A 55 10.02 -4.06 -12.54
CA ALA A 55 11.31 -4.63 -12.91
C ALA A 55 11.21 -5.82 -13.89
N ARG A 56 10.00 -6.37 -14.13
CA ARG A 56 9.78 -7.53 -15.01
C ARG A 56 9.73 -7.22 -16.51
N GLY A 57 9.65 -5.95 -16.93
CA GLY A 57 9.86 -5.61 -18.35
C GLY A 57 9.17 -4.35 -18.85
N THR A 58 9.97 -3.55 -19.56
CA THR A 58 9.65 -2.44 -20.46
C THR A 58 8.65 -2.84 -21.57
N GLY A 59 7.36 -2.93 -21.22
CA GLY A 59 6.32 -3.34 -22.18
C GLY A 59 4.90 -2.87 -21.78
N GLY A 60 4.71 -1.56 -21.64
CA GLY A 60 3.39 -0.91 -21.78
C GLY A 60 2.27 -1.33 -20.83
N ARG A 61 2.59 -1.74 -19.59
CA ARG A 61 1.57 -2.30 -18.68
C ARG A 61 1.68 -1.83 -17.23
N GLU A 62 1.99 -0.55 -17.02
CA GLU A 62 1.87 0.12 -15.72
C GLU A 62 0.48 -0.12 -15.08
N ALA A 63 -0.56 -0.37 -15.89
CA ALA A 63 -1.93 -0.62 -15.42
C ALA A 63 -2.28 -2.04 -14.90
N ARG A 64 -1.35 -3.02 -14.88
CA ARG A 64 -1.65 -4.40 -14.40
C ARG A 64 -1.14 -4.76 -13.00
N SER A 65 -0.30 -3.95 -12.35
CA SER A 65 0.16 -4.30 -10.99
C SER A 65 -1.00 -4.13 -9.99
N PRO A 66 -1.47 -5.22 -9.34
CA PRO A 66 -2.53 -5.12 -8.34
C PRO A 66 -2.09 -4.29 -7.13
N ALA A 67 -0.80 -4.34 -6.77
CA ALA A 67 -0.24 -3.54 -5.69
C ALA A 67 -0.25 -2.04 -6.03
N LEU A 68 0.15 -1.66 -7.25
CA LEU A 68 0.06 -0.27 -7.69
C LEU A 68 -1.39 0.23 -7.70
N ARG A 69 -2.34 -0.61 -8.15
CA ARG A 69 -3.77 -0.28 -8.08
C ARG A 69 -4.23 -0.05 -6.63
N GLN A 70 -3.78 -0.87 -5.69
CA GLN A 70 -4.08 -0.71 -4.27
C GLN A 70 -3.49 0.61 -3.72
N LEU A 71 -2.24 0.93 -4.03
CA LEU A 71 -1.61 2.20 -3.64
C LEU A 71 -2.37 3.42 -4.20
N LEU A 72 -2.78 3.37 -5.47
CA LEU A 72 -3.59 4.43 -6.09
C LEU A 72 -4.97 4.58 -5.43
N LEU A 73 -5.57 3.49 -4.97
CA LEU A 73 -6.82 3.52 -4.22
C LEU A 73 -6.64 4.15 -2.83
N GLU A 74 -5.59 3.78 -2.10
CA GLU A 74 -5.27 4.35 -0.78
C GLU A 74 -4.93 5.85 -0.89
N LEU A 75 -4.14 6.24 -1.89
CA LEU A 75 -3.84 7.65 -2.19
C LEU A 75 -5.11 8.47 -2.46
N ARG A 76 -6.06 7.89 -3.21
CA ARG A 76 -7.35 8.54 -3.47
C ARG A 76 -8.17 8.71 -2.19
N GLY A 77 -8.15 7.72 -1.29
CA GLY A 77 -8.79 7.84 0.03
C GLY A 77 -8.20 8.99 0.85
N LEU A 78 -6.87 9.05 0.95
CA LEU A 78 -6.15 10.13 1.62
C LEU A 78 -6.44 11.50 1.02
N ALA A 79 -6.60 11.58 -0.31
CA ALA A 79 -6.96 12.83 -0.98
C ALA A 79 -8.37 13.30 -0.59
N HIS A 80 -9.34 12.37 -0.48
CA HIS A 80 -10.68 12.70 0.01
C HIS A 80 -10.70 13.10 1.49
N ASP A 81 -9.92 12.42 2.33
CA ASP A 81 -9.80 12.80 3.75
C ASP A 81 -9.16 14.19 3.90
N ALA A 82 -8.15 14.50 3.09
CA ALA A 82 -7.52 15.81 3.06
C ALA A 82 -8.49 16.90 2.56
N GLU A 83 -9.29 16.62 1.53
CA GLU A 83 -10.34 17.50 1.03
C GLU A 83 -11.38 17.80 2.11
N ASN A 84 -11.85 16.78 2.86
CA ASN A 84 -12.78 16.97 3.97
C ASN A 84 -12.19 17.86 5.09
N VAL A 85 -10.92 17.65 5.46
CA VAL A 85 -10.24 18.50 6.46
C VAL A 85 -10.08 19.94 5.96
N LEU A 86 -9.82 20.14 4.67
CA LEU A 86 -9.75 21.48 4.07
C LEU A 86 -11.11 22.17 4.07
N ASP A 87 -12.19 21.46 3.74
CA ASP A 87 -13.56 21.98 3.80
C ASP A 87 -13.95 22.38 5.25
N GLU A 88 -13.58 21.57 6.24
CA GLU A 88 -13.78 21.90 7.66
C GLU A 88 -13.00 23.16 8.05
N LEU A 89 -11.73 23.29 7.63
CA LEU A 89 -10.93 24.48 7.90
C LEU A 89 -11.51 25.74 7.26
N ASP A 90 -12.03 25.64 6.03
CA ASP A 90 -12.69 26.76 5.35
C ASP A 90 -14.02 27.15 6.04
N TYR A 91 -14.76 26.19 6.62
CA TYR A 91 -15.92 26.48 7.47
C TYR A 91 -15.54 27.29 8.73
N PHE A 92 -14.40 26.99 9.36
CA PHE A 92 -13.93 27.70 10.56
C PHE A 92 -13.21 29.04 10.27
N ARG A 93 -12.95 29.36 9.00
CA ARG A 93 -12.26 30.59 8.59
C ARG A 93 -13.20 31.81 8.46
N ILE A 94 -14.51 31.60 8.61
CA ILE A 94 -15.58 32.61 8.60
C ILE A 94 -15.95 32.95 10.05
#